data_AF-A0A0S3TI74-F1
#
_entry.id   AF-A0A0S3TI74-F1
#
_cell.length_a   1.000
_cell.length_b   1.000
_cell.length_c   1.000
_cell.angle_alpha   90.00
_cell.angle_beta   90.00
_cell.angle_gamma   90.00
#
_symmetry.space_group_name_H-M   'P 1'
#
loop_
_entity.id
_entity.type
_entity.pdbx_description
1 polymer ?
#
loop_
_entity_poly.entity_id
_entity_poly.type
_entity_poly.pdbx_seq_one_letter_code
_entity_poly.pdbx_strand_id
1 'polypeptide(L)'
;MRSLILILKHRLKANNTRPAIEVVKNYGDIPPIPCFAGQLNQVFMNLLANAIDALEESNFGRNFQEIQAHPNCITVSTSMSQDKNSVLIRIQDNDGSFLPLRTNDTDH
;
A
#
# COMPACT_ATOMS: atom_id res chain seq x y z
N MET A 1 -4.10 -17.86 -6.81
CA MET A 1 -4.08 -16.64 -5.96
C MET A 1 -2.91 -16.59 -4.93
N ARG A 2 -2.03 -17.60 -4.82
CA ARG A 2 -0.83 -17.54 -3.94
C ARG A 2 0.38 -16.80 -4.55
N SER A 3 0.40 -16.60 -5.86
CA SER A 3 1.57 -16.08 -6.58
C SER A 3 1.78 -14.56 -6.40
N LEU A 4 0.71 -13.76 -6.31
CA LEU A 4 0.80 -12.29 -6.22
C LEU A 4 1.44 -11.81 -4.91
N ILE A 5 1.09 -12.46 -3.79
CA ILE A 5 1.63 -12.16 -2.45
C ILE A 5 3.14 -12.41 -2.40
N LEU A 6 3.61 -13.47 -3.06
CA LEU A 6 5.03 -13.81 -3.10
C LEU A 6 5.81 -12.80 -3.95
N ILE A 7 5.22 -12.34 -5.06
CA ILE A 7 5.82 -11.34 -5.95
C ILE A 7 5.97 -10.00 -5.20
N LEU A 8 4.92 -9.49 -4.55
CA LEU A 8 5.04 -8.23 -3.81
C LEU A 8 6.02 -8.34 -2.63
N LYS A 9 6.01 -9.46 -1.90
CA LYS A 9 7.00 -9.70 -0.83
C LYS A 9 8.44 -9.67 -1.36
N HIS A 10 8.69 -10.19 -2.56
CA HIS A 10 10.00 -10.10 -3.17
C HIS A 10 10.36 -8.66 -3.51
N ARG A 11 9.42 -7.88 -4.06
CA ARG A 11 9.64 -6.46 -4.38
C ARG A 11 9.88 -5.59 -3.13
N LEU A 12 9.30 -5.93 -1.98
CA LEU A 12 9.57 -5.17 -0.74
C LEU A 12 10.98 -5.39 -0.18
N LYS A 13 11.64 -6.50 -0.51
CA LYS A 13 12.99 -6.79 -0.01
C LYS A 13 14.04 -5.86 -0.63
N ALA A 14 15.14 -5.69 0.09
CA ALA A 14 16.34 -5.09 -0.46
C ALA A 14 16.86 -5.89 -1.65
N ASN A 15 17.48 -5.21 -2.60
CA ASN A 15 18.17 -5.82 -3.73
C ASN A 15 19.48 -5.05 -4.00
N ASN A 16 20.16 -5.38 -5.10
CA ASN A 16 21.45 -4.76 -5.43
C ASN A 16 21.36 -3.28 -5.83
N THR A 17 20.17 -2.78 -6.15
CA THR A 17 19.97 -1.41 -6.66
C THR A 17 19.27 -0.49 -5.66
N ARG A 18 18.59 -1.04 -4.64
CA ARG A 18 17.93 -0.27 -3.59
C ARG A 18 17.81 -1.03 -2.26
N PRO A 19 17.76 -0.33 -1.12
CA PRO A 19 17.39 -0.92 0.16
C PRO A 19 15.95 -1.47 0.16
N ALA A 20 15.59 -2.17 1.24
CA ALA A 20 14.24 -2.67 1.45
C ALA A 20 13.25 -1.50 1.54
N ILE A 21 12.04 -1.72 1.03
CA ILE A 21 10.93 -0.76 1.19
C ILE A 21 10.30 -1.04 2.55
N GLU A 22 10.26 -0.02 3.40
CA GLU A 22 9.58 -0.11 4.68
C GLU A 22 8.07 -0.07 4.47
N VAL A 23 7.33 -0.91 5.21
CA VAL A 23 5.86 -0.90 5.19
C VAL A 23 5.36 -0.60 6.59
N VAL A 24 4.92 0.63 6.81
CA VAL A 24 4.32 1.10 8.05
C VAL A 24 2.82 0.83 8.02
N LYS A 25 2.28 0.27 9.10
CA LYS A 25 0.86 -0.13 9.18
C LYS A 25 0.19 0.60 10.34
N ASN A 26 -0.74 1.47 10.01
CA ASN A 26 -1.51 2.28 10.94
C ASN A 26 -2.98 1.90 10.86
N TYR A 27 -3.32 0.76 11.46
CA TYR A 27 -4.69 0.30 11.50
C TYR A 27 -5.44 1.00 12.62
N GLY A 28 -6.43 1.83 12.27
CA GLY A 28 -7.35 2.41 13.26
C GLY A 28 -8.31 1.37 13.83
N ASP A 29 -9.00 1.75 14.91
CA ASP A 29 -9.99 0.91 15.57
C ASP A 29 -11.22 0.72 14.67
N ILE A 30 -11.22 -0.39 13.93
CA ILE A 30 -12.28 -0.77 13.01
C ILE A 30 -13.07 -1.91 13.66
N PRO A 31 -14.40 -1.75 13.85
CA PRO A 31 -15.23 -2.83 14.37
C PRO A 31 -15.26 -3.99 13.36
N PRO A 32 -15.57 -5.22 13.79
CA PRO A 32 -15.77 -6.33 12.88
C PRO A 32 -16.89 -5.99 11.88
N ILE A 33 -16.54 -5.87 10.60
CA ILE A 33 -17.49 -5.62 9.52
C ILE A 33 -17.57 -6.86 8.61
N PRO A 34 -18.78 -7.24 8.15
CA PRO A 34 -18.91 -8.26 7.11
C PRO A 34 -18.29 -7.73 5.82
N CYS A 35 -17.14 -8.28 5.40
CA CYS A 35 -16.46 -7.88 4.17
C CYS A 35 -16.11 -9.10 3.31
N PHE A 36 -16.09 -8.90 1.99
CA PHE A 36 -15.61 -9.90 1.05
C PHE A 36 -14.07 -9.89 1.01
N ALA A 37 -13.46 -10.54 2.01
CA ALA A 37 -12.00 -10.60 2.16
C ALA A 37 -11.24 -11.05 0.89
N GLY A 38 -11.87 -11.88 0.05
CA GLY A 38 -11.32 -12.30 -1.24
C GLY A 38 -11.11 -11.14 -2.23
N GLN A 39 -12.11 -10.26 -2.36
CA GLN A 39 -12.05 -9.09 -3.25
C GLN A 39 -11.16 -7.99 -2.66
N LEU A 40 -11.26 -7.77 -1.35
CA LEU A 40 -10.42 -6.82 -0.63
C LEU A 40 -8.92 -7.14 -0.79
N ASN A 41 -8.56 -8.42 -0.73
CA ASN A 41 -7.18 -8.84 -0.97
C ASN A 41 -6.69 -8.45 -2.37
N GLN A 42 -7.52 -8.58 -3.40
CA GLN A 42 -7.11 -8.22 -4.76
C GLN A 42 -6.91 -6.70 -4.91
N VAL A 43 -7.83 -5.90 -4.39
CA VAL A 43 -7.74 -4.44 -4.41
C VAL A 43 -6.54 -3.94 -3.60
N PHE A 44 -6.34 -4.47 -2.39
CA PHE A 44 -5.23 -4.12 -1.52
C PHE A 44 -3.87 -4.43 -2.16
N MET A 45 -3.79 -5.58 -2.83
CA MET A 45 -2.59 -5.98 -3.54
C MET A 45 -2.30 -5.09 -4.76
N ASN A 46 -3.34 -4.69 -5.51
CA ASN A 46 -3.17 -3.77 -6.64
C ASN A 46 -2.68 -2.39 -6.17
N LEU A 47 -3.23 -1.87 -5.06
CA LEU A 47 -2.77 -0.61 -4.49
C LEU A 47 -1.32 -0.67 -4.00
N LEU A 48 -0.93 -1.76 -3.35
CA LEU A 48 0.46 -1.97 -2.94
C LEU A 48 1.40 -2.08 -4.15
N ALA A 49 0.97 -2.75 -5.22
CA ALA A 49 1.75 -2.82 -6.45
C ALA A 49 1.98 -1.41 -7.02
N ASN A 50 0.92 -0.60 -7.14
CA ASN A 50 1.02 0.77 -7.64
C ASN A 50 1.95 1.65 -6.78
N ALA A 51 1.89 1.53 -5.45
CA ALA A 51 2.78 2.28 -4.56
C ALA A 51 4.25 1.86 -4.72
N ILE A 52 4.52 0.56 -4.94
CA ILE A 52 5.89 0.09 -5.23
C ILE A 52 6.34 0.57 -6.61
N ASP A 53 5.48 0.53 -7.62
CA ASP A 53 5.78 1.01 -8.97
C ASP A 53 6.16 2.51 -8.94
N ALA A 54 5.38 3.33 -8.24
CA ALA A 54 5.66 4.77 -8.07
C ALA A 54 7.01 5.03 -7.38
N LEU A 55 7.34 4.26 -6.33
CA LEU A 55 8.64 4.34 -5.67
C LEU A 55 9.78 3.89 -6.60
N GLU A 56 9.59 2.84 -7.40
CA GLU A 56 10.62 2.40 -8.34
C GLU A 56 10.87 3.44 -9.44
N GLU A 57 9.82 4.12 -9.90
CA GLU A 57 9.92 5.25 -10.84
C GLU A 57 10.63 6.45 -10.22
N SER A 58 10.31 6.84 -8.98
CA SER A 58 10.98 7.96 -8.31
C SER A 58 12.45 7.70 -7.94
N ASN A 59 12.85 6.43 -7.92
CA ASN A 59 14.25 6.02 -7.76
C ASN A 59 15.05 6.02 -9.08
N PHE A 60 14.41 6.27 -10.22
CA PHE A 60 15.12 6.34 -11.49
C PHE A 60 16.17 7.47 -11.47
N GLY A 61 17.44 7.11 -11.72
CA GLY A 61 18.56 8.05 -11.65
C GLY A 61 19.15 8.26 -10.26
N ARG A 62 18.58 7.66 -9.20
CA ARG A 62 19.17 7.65 -7.86
C ARG A 62 20.09 6.45 -7.66
N ASN A 63 21.19 6.65 -6.95
CA ASN A 63 22.09 5.56 -6.54
C ASN A 63 21.69 4.99 -5.17
N PHE A 64 22.23 3.83 -4.83
CA PHE A 64 21.87 3.12 -3.59
C PHE A 64 22.05 3.97 -2.32
N GLN A 65 23.10 4.80 -2.23
CA GLN A 65 23.38 5.62 -1.06
C GLN A 65 22.34 6.75 -0.90
N GLU A 66 21.89 7.34 -2.01
CA GLU A 66 20.84 8.36 -2.00
C GLU A 66 19.50 7.78 -1.52
N ILE A 67 19.16 6.58 -2.00
CA ILE A 67 17.94 5.87 -1.55
C ILE A 67 18.08 5.43 -0.09
N GLN A 68 19.29 5.09 0.35
CA GLN A 68 19.53 4.74 1.76
C GLN A 68 19.41 5.96 2.70
N ALA A 69 19.81 7.15 2.24
CA ALA A 69 19.63 8.39 2.98
C ALA A 69 18.15 8.84 3.05
N HIS A 70 17.36 8.49 2.03
CA HIS A 70 15.92 8.75 1.96
C HIS A 70 15.15 7.46 1.63
N PRO A 71 15.00 6.56 2.62
CA PRO A 71 14.48 5.22 2.37
C PRO A 71 13.03 5.24 1.91
N ASN A 72 12.74 4.44 0.88
CA ASN A 72 11.39 4.17 0.40
C ASN A 72 10.50 3.64 1.53
N CYS A 73 9.37 4.28 1.78
CA CYS A 73 8.38 3.86 2.75
C CYS A 73 6.98 3.88 2.12
N ILE A 74 6.20 2.86 2.46
CA ILE A 74 4.78 2.75 2.15
C ILE A 74 4.03 2.72 3.47
N THR A 75 3.17 3.72 3.69
CA THR A 75 2.27 3.77 4.83
C THR A 75 0.90 3.26 4.42
N VAL A 76 0.45 2.18 5.04
CA VAL A 76 -0.92 1.70 4.96
C VAL A 76 -1.66 2.15 6.20
N SER A 77 -2.73 2.91 6.02
CA SER A 77 -3.60 3.36 7.11
C SER A 77 -5.04 2.98 6.85
N THR A 78 -5.76 2.64 7.92
CA THR A 78 -7.19 2.35 7.85
C THR A 78 -7.94 3.13 8.90
N SER A 79 -9.10 3.69 8.54
CA SER A 79 -9.93 4.47 9.46
C SER A 79 -11.40 4.29 9.12
N MET A 80 -12.28 4.39 10.12
CA MET A 80 -13.72 4.49 9.85
C MET A 80 -14.04 5.79 9.09
N SER A 81 -14.96 5.71 8.14
CA SER A 81 -15.53 6.90 7.50
C SER A 81 -16.34 7.72 8.51
N GLN A 82 -16.58 8.99 8.18
CA GLN A 82 -17.27 9.94 9.06
C GLN A 82 -18.72 9.54 9.35
N ASP A 83 -19.37 8.87 8.40
CA ASP A 83 -20.71 8.28 8.53
C ASP A 83 -20.71 6.89 9.20
N LYS A 84 -19.53 6.36 9.55
CA LYS A 84 -19.31 5.04 10.16
C LYS A 84 -19.86 3.85 9.35
N ASN A 85 -20.13 4.05 8.06
CA ASN A 85 -20.72 3.01 7.22
C ASN A 85 -19.70 2.31 6.31
N SER A 86 -18.46 2.80 6.28
CA SER A 86 -17.39 2.22 5.47
C SER A 86 -16.03 2.32 6.16
N VAL A 87 -15.09 1.51 5.69
CA VAL A 87 -13.68 1.56 6.10
C VAL A 87 -12.90 2.22 4.99
N LEU A 88 -12.22 3.32 5.32
CA LEU A 88 -11.28 3.96 4.43
C LEU A 88 -9.93 3.25 4.55
N ILE A 89 -9.37 2.82 3.42
CA ILE A 89 -7.99 2.32 3.32
C ILE A 89 -7.19 3.35 2.52
N ARG A 90 -6.11 3.86 3.11
CA ARG A 90 -5.18 4.79 2.47
C ARG A 90 -3.81 4.14 2.40
N ILE A 91 -3.26 4.05 1.20
CA ILE A 91 -1.87 3.68 0.95
C ILE A 91 -1.15 4.94 0.45
N GLN A 92 -0.05 5.29 1.11
CA GLN A 92 0.73 6.48 0.81
C GLN A 92 2.20 6.07 0.67
N ASP A 93 2.81 6.45 -0.44
CA ASP A 93 4.25 6.37 -0.67
C ASP A 93 4.94 7.70 -0.27
N ASN A 94 6.27 7.72 -0.31
CA ASN A 94 7.08 8.87 0.10
C ASN A 94 6.88 10.14 -0.74
N ASP A 95 6.35 10.07 -1.96
CA ASP A 95 6.11 11.24 -2.81
C ASP A 95 4.76 11.93 -2.54
N GLY A 96 4.00 11.47 -1.54
CA GLY A 96 2.79 12.17 -1.09
C GLY A 96 1.60 12.08 -2.06
N SER A 97 1.70 11.25 -3.11
CA SER A 97 0.60 10.93 -4.02
C SER A 97 -0.50 10.14 -3.31
N PHE A 98 -1.54 10.85 -2.87
CA PHE A 98 -2.76 10.26 -2.33
C PHE A 98 -3.59 9.64 -3.46
N LEU A 99 -3.74 8.31 -3.47
CA LEU A 99 -4.77 7.62 -4.26
C LEU A 99 -6.00 7.36 -3.37
N PRO A 100 -7.11 8.13 -3.49
CA PRO A 100 -8.35 7.79 -2.82
C PRO A 100 -9.01 6.60 -3.51
N LEU A 101 -9.12 5.46 -2.83
CA LEU A 101 -10.17 4.49 -3.14
C LEU A 101 -11.38 4.76 -2.26
N ARG A 102 -12.49 5.19 -2.88
CA ARG A 102 -13.83 5.06 -2.30
C ARG A 102 -14.37 3.71 -2.72
N THR A 103 -14.44 2.74 -1.81
CA THR A 103 -15.26 1.55 -2.01
C THR A 103 -16.70 1.94 -1.71
N ASN A 104 -17.44 2.35 -2.74
CA ASN A 104 -18.90 2.38 -2.66
C ASN A 104 -19.39 0.95 -2.85
N ASP A 105 -19.45 0.18 -1.77
CA ASP A 105 -20.29 -1.01 -1.73
C ASP A 105 -21.73 -0.52 -1.49
N THR A 106 -22.42 -0.19 -2.58
CA THR A 106 -23.88 -0.03 -2.60
C THR A 106 -24.41 -0.77 -3.81
N ASP A 107 -24.53 -2.10 -3.69
CA ASP A 107 -25.42 -2.88 -4.54
C ASP A 107 -26.69 -3.20 -3.75
N HIS A 108 -27.80 -2.71 -4.29
CA HIS A 108 -29.17 -3.13 -3.99
C HIS A 108 -29.53 -4.32 -4.88
#